data_AF-A0A7C4X8H8-F1
#
_entry.id   AF-A0A7C4X8H8-F1
#
_cell.length_a   1.000
_cell.length_b   1.000
_cell.length_c   1.000
_cell.angle_alpha   90.00
_cell.angle_beta   90.00
_cell.angle_gamma   90.00
#
_symmetry.space_group_name_H-M   'P 1'
#
loop_
_entity.id
_entity.type
_entity.pdbx_description
1 polymer ?
#
loop_
_entity_poly.entity_id
_entity_poly.type
_entity_poly.pdbx_seq_one_letter_code
_entity_poly.pdbx_strand_id
1 'polypeptide(L)'
;MGLLSILIVGGCNPARQRMEEFNSLYQQGRFREAEKFCADKIKNHTNPGREDLLWSLQLAAVQRAQKKYDESTLWFDRCEDMMKTFDPQWRETDVLGTTLVNDNVIPYRGQTYDGILVNTYKALNFIAIGKDDLARVEFNRAMERQTRAKEKFSAEIQKEKDKLDKLNADKKVDYSKSSDNPDIKSRIQQAYPQIYEFEAYPDFTNPFSTYLAGVFFTILGDVGKARDLLRESAGMVPDNLYIQKDFEVADRWINNLAAPEPTVWVFFENGVGPIKDEFRVDLPLFLFTGKVYYAGIALPRLVQRWPATPRLSVQTNGQTFQTELVADMDRVIQTEFAKEYLWIITRAIVAAGAKAAAQAAILQQNESSNQLAAAAVALYSWATTAADLRIWSALPKNFQVARIPMPADGKLDIRSPQGYTYPIVIHPCRYAIVYIKMVSALVEPTIEVIAY
;
A
#
# COMPACT_ATOMS: atom_id res chain seq x y z
N MET A 1 -17.81 43.75 27.32
CA MET A 1 -17.77 42.29 27.06
C MET A 1 -17.03 42.07 25.75
N GLY A 2 -15.77 41.65 25.81
CA GLY A 2 -14.97 41.36 24.61
C GLY A 2 -15.30 39.96 24.11
N LEU A 3 -15.78 39.85 22.87
CA LEU A 3 -15.92 38.57 22.19
C LEU A 3 -14.52 37.98 21.97
N LEU A 4 -14.22 36.89 22.67
CA LEU A 4 -13.07 36.05 22.40
C LEU A 4 -13.41 35.20 21.17
N SER A 5 -13.01 35.66 19.99
CA SER A 5 -13.11 34.87 18.76
C SER A 5 -12.14 33.69 18.85
N ILE A 6 -12.67 32.50 19.17
CA ILE A 6 -11.95 31.24 19.08
C ILE A 6 -11.76 30.94 17.59
N LEU A 7 -10.63 31.35 17.04
CA LEU A 7 -10.14 30.84 15.76
C LEU A 7 -9.74 29.38 15.98
N ILE A 8 -10.64 28.46 15.65
CA ILE A 8 -10.30 27.05 15.46
C ILE A 8 -9.45 26.97 14.20
N VAL A 9 -8.14 27.19 14.34
CA VAL A 9 -7.19 26.89 13.28
C VAL A 9 -7.04 25.37 13.27
N GLY A 10 -7.93 24.66 12.57
CA GLY A 10 -7.72 23.26 12.26
C GLY A 10 -6.40 23.16 11.49
N GLY A 11 -5.43 22.42 12.03
CA GLY A 11 -4.13 22.25 11.41
C GLY A 11 -4.32 21.63 10.02
N CYS A 12 -4.25 22.45 8.97
CA CYS A 12 -4.40 22.00 7.60
C CYS A 12 -3.16 21.20 7.24
N ASN A 13 -3.25 19.87 7.32
CA ASN A 13 -2.31 18.99 6.61
C ASN A 13 -2.83 18.83 5.17
N PRO A 14 -2.25 19.52 4.16
CA PRO A 14 -2.79 19.50 2.80
C PRO A 14 -2.68 18.11 2.16
N ALA A 15 -1.76 17.25 2.63
CA ALA A 15 -1.67 15.88 2.18
C ALA A 15 -2.89 15.07 2.64
N ARG A 16 -3.32 15.25 3.90
CA ARG A 16 -4.54 14.61 4.44
C ARG A 16 -5.76 14.94 3.61
N GLN A 17 -6.02 16.23 3.39
CA GLN A 17 -7.20 16.69 2.64
C GLN A 17 -7.20 16.13 1.21
N ARG A 18 -6.06 16.14 0.52
CA ARG A 18 -5.95 15.56 -0.82
C ARG A 18 -6.22 14.06 -0.84
N MET A 19 -5.73 13.32 0.16
CA MET A 19 -5.99 11.89 0.27
C MET A 19 -7.48 11.61 0.55
N GLU A 20 -8.10 12.38 1.44
CA GLU A 20 -9.53 12.28 1.74
C GLU A 20 -10.40 12.55 0.51
N GLU A 21 -10.07 13.59 -0.28
CA GLU A 21 -10.78 13.92 -1.52
C GLU A 21 -10.67 12.80 -2.55
N PHE A 22 -9.46 12.30 -2.82
CA PHE A 22 -9.27 11.15 -3.71
C PHE A 22 -10.05 9.92 -3.24
N ASN A 23 -9.93 9.58 -1.96
CA ASN A 23 -10.58 8.39 -1.38
C ASN A 23 -12.10 8.47 -1.52
N SER A 24 -12.67 9.65 -1.28
CA SER A 24 -14.09 9.92 -1.45
C SER A 24 -14.54 9.69 -2.89
N LEU A 25 -13.83 10.26 -3.88
CA LEU A 25 -14.15 10.08 -5.30
C LEU A 25 -14.05 8.61 -5.72
N TYR A 26 -12.96 7.93 -5.33
CA TYR A 26 -12.69 6.54 -5.71
C TYR A 26 -13.71 5.56 -5.11
N GLN A 27 -14.03 5.67 -3.82
CA GLN A 27 -14.98 4.77 -3.14
C GLN A 27 -16.43 4.96 -3.60
N GLN A 28 -16.78 6.15 -4.08
CA GLN A 28 -18.08 6.45 -4.70
C GLN A 28 -18.17 5.99 -6.16
N GLY A 29 -17.12 5.38 -6.72
CA GLY A 29 -17.10 4.95 -8.12
C GLY A 29 -17.02 6.12 -9.11
N ARG A 30 -16.71 7.34 -8.64
CA ARG A 30 -16.56 8.55 -9.46
C ARG A 30 -15.20 8.55 -10.17
N PHE A 31 -14.91 7.47 -10.91
CA PHE A 31 -13.58 7.18 -11.43
C PHE A 31 -13.07 8.24 -12.41
N ARG A 32 -13.93 8.83 -13.24
CA ARG A 32 -13.52 9.93 -14.14
C ARG A 32 -13.05 11.16 -13.38
N GLU A 33 -13.70 11.47 -12.26
CA GLU A 33 -13.33 12.60 -11.41
C GLU A 33 -12.08 12.29 -10.60
N ALA A 34 -11.95 11.07 -10.08
CA ALA A 34 -10.73 10.61 -9.42
C ALA A 34 -9.52 10.63 -10.37
N GLU A 35 -9.71 10.21 -11.64
CA GLU A 35 -8.67 10.24 -12.68
C GLU A 35 -8.20 11.66 -12.94
N LYS A 36 -9.14 12.59 -13.17
CA LYS A 36 -8.84 14.01 -13.35
C LYS A 36 -8.13 14.58 -12.12
N PHE A 37 -8.62 14.27 -10.92
CA PHE A 37 -8.03 14.73 -9.68
C PHE A 37 -6.57 14.29 -9.53
N CYS A 38 -6.25 13.02 -9.84
CA CYS A 38 -4.87 12.54 -9.81
C CYS A 38 -4.01 13.18 -10.90
N ALA A 39 -4.53 13.29 -12.12
CA ALA A 39 -3.85 13.93 -13.24
C ALA A 39 -3.45 15.38 -12.90
N ASP A 40 -4.35 16.16 -12.32
CA ASP A 40 -4.12 17.56 -11.92
C ASP A 40 -3.05 17.73 -10.81
N LYS A 41 -2.63 16.63 -10.17
CA LYS A 41 -1.59 16.63 -9.11
C LYS A 41 -0.21 16.21 -9.63
N ILE A 42 -0.12 15.71 -10.86
CA ILE A 42 1.13 15.32 -11.50
C ILE A 42 1.70 16.56 -12.20
N LYS A 43 2.93 16.93 -11.86
CA LYS A 43 3.53 18.16 -12.41
C LYS A 43 3.93 18.02 -13.88
N ASN A 44 4.48 16.86 -14.26
CA ASN A 44 4.93 16.61 -15.62
C ASN A 44 4.34 15.31 -16.17
N HIS A 45 3.47 15.43 -17.17
CA HIS A 45 2.78 14.28 -17.77
C HIS A 45 3.62 13.52 -18.80
N THR A 46 4.75 14.07 -19.24
CA THR A 46 5.63 13.43 -20.23
C THR A 46 6.77 12.70 -19.55
N ASN A 47 7.41 13.36 -18.59
CA ASN A 47 8.53 12.83 -17.81
C ASN A 47 8.32 13.14 -16.32
N PRO A 48 7.44 12.39 -15.62
CA PRO A 48 7.10 12.66 -14.23
C PRO A 48 8.33 12.54 -13.31
N GLY A 49 8.42 13.47 -12.37
CA GLY A 49 9.50 13.48 -11.38
C GLY A 49 9.17 12.60 -10.19
N ARG A 50 10.18 12.27 -9.38
CA ARG A 50 10.03 11.42 -8.19
C ARG A 50 8.94 11.86 -7.19
N GLU A 51 8.57 13.15 -7.20
CA GLU A 51 7.46 13.69 -6.39
C GLU A 51 6.06 13.28 -6.88
N ASP A 52 5.92 12.87 -8.14
CA ASP A 52 4.65 12.56 -8.79
C ASP A 52 4.25 11.09 -8.55
N LEU A 53 5.11 10.29 -7.90
CA LEU A 53 4.95 8.84 -7.76
C LEU A 53 3.60 8.44 -7.16
N LEU A 54 3.22 9.02 -6.01
CA LEU A 54 1.97 8.66 -5.33
C LEU A 54 0.75 8.88 -6.23
N TRP A 55 0.67 10.05 -6.87
CA TRP A 55 -0.47 10.39 -7.71
C TRP A 55 -0.49 9.60 -9.01
N SER A 56 0.68 9.20 -9.52
CA SER A 56 0.80 8.31 -10.67
C SER A 56 0.32 6.89 -10.33
N LEU A 57 0.63 6.36 -9.13
CA LEU A 57 0.11 5.07 -8.65
C LEU A 57 -1.42 5.10 -8.53
N GLN A 58 -1.97 6.17 -7.94
CA GLN A 58 -3.41 6.35 -7.80
C GLN A 58 -4.09 6.47 -9.18
N LEU A 59 -3.50 7.26 -10.08
CA LEU A 59 -3.99 7.45 -11.46
C LEU A 59 -4.06 6.12 -12.23
N ALA A 60 -2.97 5.35 -12.23
CA ALA A 60 -2.91 4.07 -12.93
C ALA A 60 -3.96 3.07 -12.41
N ALA A 61 -4.15 3.00 -11.08
CA ALA A 61 -5.20 2.18 -10.47
C ALA A 61 -6.61 2.60 -10.90
N VAL A 62 -6.90 3.90 -10.94
CA VAL A 62 -8.19 4.44 -11.40
C VAL A 62 -8.42 4.16 -12.89
N GLN A 63 -7.38 4.24 -13.71
CA GLN A 63 -7.46 3.91 -15.14
C GLN A 63 -7.73 2.41 -15.34
N ARG A 64 -7.05 1.54 -14.59
CA ARG A 64 -7.36 0.10 -14.60
C ARG A 64 -8.80 -0.17 -14.18
N ALA A 65 -9.32 0.48 -13.14
CA ALA A 65 -10.72 0.33 -12.70
C ALA A 65 -11.74 0.70 -13.79
N GLN A 66 -11.33 1.57 -14.73
CA GLN A 66 -12.10 1.98 -15.91
C GLN A 66 -11.77 1.15 -17.17
N LYS A 67 -10.97 0.07 -17.06
CA LYS A 67 -10.51 -0.78 -18.16
C LYS A 67 -9.64 -0.05 -19.21
N LYS A 68 -9.02 1.07 -18.84
CA LYS A 68 -8.04 1.82 -19.65
C LYS A 68 -6.66 1.19 -19.49
N TYR A 69 -6.49 -0.02 -20.04
CA TYR A 69 -5.34 -0.88 -19.73
C TYR A 69 -4.01 -0.35 -20.26
N ASP A 70 -3.99 0.19 -21.48
CA ASP A 70 -2.76 0.75 -22.05
C ASP A 70 -2.34 2.03 -21.31
N GLU A 71 -3.28 2.92 -20.95
CA GLU A 71 -2.99 4.12 -20.17
C GLU A 71 -2.53 3.79 -18.75
N SER A 72 -3.21 2.85 -18.10
CA SER A 72 -2.84 2.31 -16.79
C SER A 72 -1.42 1.75 -16.82
N THR A 73 -1.09 0.94 -17.84
CA THR A 73 0.24 0.35 -18.00
C THR A 73 1.31 1.42 -18.19
N LEU A 74 1.06 2.43 -19.02
CA LEU A 74 1.98 3.55 -19.23
C LEU A 74 2.30 4.29 -17.92
N TRP A 75 1.30 4.56 -17.08
CA TRP A 75 1.54 5.21 -15.79
C TRP A 75 2.23 4.29 -14.78
N PHE A 76 1.96 2.99 -14.82
CA PHE A 76 2.69 2.02 -14.02
C PHE A 76 4.17 1.89 -14.44
N ASP A 77 4.49 1.92 -15.74
CA ASP A 77 5.88 1.98 -16.22
C ASP A 77 6.61 3.20 -15.66
N ARG A 78 5.97 4.38 -15.69
CA ARG A 78 6.50 5.61 -15.10
C ARG A 78 6.69 5.49 -13.59
N CYS A 79 5.78 4.82 -12.89
CA CYS A 79 5.94 4.54 -11.46
C CYS A 79 7.17 3.69 -11.18
N GLU A 80 7.42 2.65 -11.98
CA GLU A 80 8.65 1.85 -11.83
C GLU A 80 9.91 2.67 -12.05
N ASP A 81 9.93 3.53 -13.06
CA ASP A 81 11.09 4.41 -13.31
C ASP A 81 11.33 5.39 -12.16
N MET A 82 10.28 5.98 -11.60
CA MET A 82 10.38 6.81 -10.40
C MET A 82 10.86 6.01 -9.17
N MET A 83 10.37 4.78 -8.98
CA MET A 83 10.81 3.91 -7.88
C MET A 83 12.30 3.53 -8.00
N LYS A 84 12.81 3.29 -9.21
CA LYS A 84 14.25 3.05 -9.44
C LYS A 84 15.12 4.20 -8.94
N THR A 85 14.63 5.44 -9.03
CA THR A 85 15.38 6.59 -8.51
C THR A 85 15.61 6.51 -7.00
N PHE A 86 14.81 5.75 -6.24
CA PHE A 86 14.98 5.60 -4.81
C PHE A 86 15.81 4.38 -4.41
N ASP A 87 16.08 3.46 -5.33
CA ASP A 87 16.86 2.26 -5.06
C ASP A 87 18.35 2.60 -4.86
N PRO A 88 18.95 2.25 -3.71
CA PRO A 88 20.37 2.46 -3.45
C PRO A 88 21.28 1.78 -4.47
N GLN A 89 20.84 0.69 -5.10
CA GLN A 89 21.65 -0.08 -6.06
C GLN A 89 21.89 0.65 -7.38
N TRP A 90 21.08 1.66 -7.72
CA TRP A 90 21.15 2.39 -8.98
C TRP A 90 21.57 3.86 -8.81
N ARG A 91 22.11 4.24 -7.65
CA ARG A 91 22.54 5.62 -7.34
C ARG A 91 24.05 5.75 -7.10
N GLU A 92 24.71 6.62 -7.88
CA GLU A 92 26.08 7.12 -7.61
C GLU A 92 26.11 8.35 -6.68
N THR A 93 24.99 9.06 -6.50
CA THR A 93 24.94 10.31 -5.72
C THR A 93 23.76 10.37 -4.76
N ASP A 94 24.08 10.57 -3.48
CA ASP A 94 23.15 10.64 -2.35
C ASP A 94 22.50 12.04 -2.31
N VAL A 95 21.45 12.27 -3.12
CA VAL A 95 20.66 13.52 -3.09
C VAL A 95 19.73 13.58 -1.86
N LEU A 96 20.07 12.89 -0.78
CA LEU A 96 19.42 12.99 0.53
C LEU A 96 20.01 14.18 1.30
N GLY A 97 19.98 15.34 0.67
CA GLY A 97 20.36 16.60 1.29
C GLY A 97 19.45 16.97 2.46
N THR A 98 19.99 16.87 3.67
CA THR A 98 19.92 17.89 4.76
C THR A 98 18.55 18.42 5.23
N THR A 99 17.42 17.76 4.99
CA THR A 99 16.10 18.28 5.40
C THR A 99 15.40 17.42 6.46
N LEU A 100 15.76 17.63 7.73
CA LEU A 100 15.12 17.04 8.93
C LEU A 100 13.87 17.80 9.39
N VAL A 101 13.38 18.75 8.61
CA VAL A 101 12.45 19.77 9.10
C VAL A 101 10.98 19.30 9.00
N ASN A 102 10.63 18.47 8.01
CA ASN A 102 9.26 17.96 7.80
C ASN A 102 9.26 16.73 6.87
N ASP A 103 8.62 15.63 7.29
CA ASP A 103 8.53 14.38 6.53
C ASP A 103 7.72 14.52 5.23
N ASN A 104 6.81 15.50 5.16
CA ASN A 104 6.04 15.81 3.94
C ASN A 104 6.87 16.48 2.84
N VAL A 105 8.10 16.94 3.13
CA VAL A 105 8.99 17.58 2.15
C VAL A 105 9.75 16.54 1.32
N ILE A 106 9.88 15.32 1.84
CA ILE A 106 10.50 14.20 1.11
C ILE A 106 9.45 13.63 0.14
N PRO A 107 9.79 13.39 -1.15
CA PRO A 107 8.91 12.67 -2.07
C PRO A 107 8.47 11.31 -1.54
N TYR A 108 7.25 10.88 -1.88
CA TYR A 108 6.81 9.50 -1.61
C TYR A 108 7.72 8.55 -2.38
N ARG A 109 8.38 7.61 -1.70
CA ARG A 109 9.41 6.74 -2.30
C ARG A 109 8.86 5.47 -2.95
N GLY A 110 7.60 5.15 -2.65
CA GLY A 110 7.05 3.82 -2.86
C GLY A 110 7.43 2.89 -1.72
N GLN A 111 6.58 1.90 -1.51
CA GLN A 111 6.78 0.79 -0.59
C GLN A 111 7.07 -0.47 -1.40
N THR A 112 7.55 -1.52 -0.73
CA THR A 112 7.80 -2.82 -1.34
C THR A 112 6.53 -3.38 -1.97
N TYR A 113 5.42 -3.35 -1.23
CA TYR A 113 4.13 -3.79 -1.76
C TYR A 113 3.67 -2.96 -2.97
N ASP A 114 4.01 -1.66 -3.04
CA ASP A 114 3.69 -0.84 -4.21
C ASP A 114 4.37 -1.40 -5.44
N GLY A 115 5.68 -1.67 -5.38
CA GLY A 115 6.43 -2.21 -6.51
C GLY A 115 5.91 -3.57 -6.98
N ILE A 116 5.61 -4.48 -6.04
CA ILE A 116 5.05 -5.80 -6.36
C ILE A 116 3.70 -5.65 -7.07
N LEU A 117 2.83 -4.79 -6.55
CA LEU A 117 1.48 -4.60 -7.10
C LEU A 117 1.47 -3.81 -8.41
N VAL A 118 2.43 -2.90 -8.62
CA VAL A 118 2.65 -2.24 -9.92
C VAL A 118 2.86 -3.30 -11.01
N ASN A 119 3.83 -4.21 -10.84
CA ASN A 119 4.06 -5.27 -11.83
C ASN A 119 2.89 -6.26 -11.90
N THR A 120 2.23 -6.55 -10.78
CA THR A 120 1.05 -7.44 -10.77
C THR A 120 -0.11 -6.84 -11.58
N TYR A 121 -0.39 -5.54 -11.43
CA TYR A 121 -1.44 -4.88 -12.22
C TYR A 121 -1.05 -4.68 -13.68
N LYS A 122 0.23 -4.47 -14.00
CA LYS A 122 0.69 -4.50 -15.40
C LYS A 122 0.48 -5.87 -16.02
N ALA A 123 0.80 -6.95 -15.29
CA ALA A 123 0.54 -8.31 -15.76
C ALA A 123 -0.96 -8.53 -16.02
N LEU A 124 -1.82 -8.11 -15.10
CA LEU A 124 -3.27 -8.15 -15.29
C LEU A 124 -3.76 -7.28 -16.47
N ASN A 125 -3.18 -6.09 -16.69
CA ASN A 125 -3.49 -5.27 -17.86
C ASN A 125 -3.11 -5.98 -19.15
N PHE A 126 -1.97 -6.67 -19.18
CA PHE A 126 -1.51 -7.40 -20.35
C PHE A 126 -2.34 -8.66 -20.63
N ILE A 127 -2.71 -9.41 -19.59
CA ILE A 127 -3.68 -10.52 -19.67
C ILE A 127 -5.00 -10.01 -20.28
N ALA A 128 -5.52 -8.89 -19.77
CA ALA A 128 -6.77 -8.28 -20.23
C ALA A 128 -6.81 -7.93 -21.74
N ILE A 129 -5.66 -7.61 -22.33
CA ILE A 129 -5.53 -7.26 -23.75
C ILE A 129 -4.84 -8.34 -24.59
N GLY A 130 -4.74 -9.57 -24.07
CA GLY A 130 -4.20 -10.73 -24.79
C GLY A 130 -2.69 -10.68 -25.08
N LYS A 131 -1.92 -9.92 -24.30
CA LYS A 131 -0.45 -9.79 -24.43
C LYS A 131 0.27 -10.66 -23.39
N ASP A 132 0.06 -11.96 -23.43
CA ASP A 132 0.56 -12.91 -22.40
C ASP A 132 2.10 -12.91 -22.26
N ASP A 133 2.85 -12.69 -23.34
CA ASP A 133 4.32 -12.60 -23.26
C ASP A 133 4.78 -11.42 -22.39
N LEU A 134 4.07 -10.29 -22.46
CA LEU A 134 4.34 -9.15 -21.60
C LEU A 134 3.87 -9.41 -20.17
N ALA A 135 2.71 -10.08 -19.99
CA ALA A 135 2.25 -10.48 -18.67
C ALA A 135 3.25 -11.40 -17.95
N ARG A 136 3.85 -12.35 -18.67
CA ARG A 136 4.93 -13.23 -18.17
C ARG A 136 6.12 -12.43 -17.66
N VAL A 137 6.57 -11.41 -18.38
CA VAL A 137 7.68 -10.53 -17.95
C VAL A 137 7.33 -9.83 -16.64
N GLU A 138 6.13 -9.29 -16.54
CA GLU A 138 5.68 -8.55 -15.36
C GLU A 138 5.48 -9.45 -14.14
N PHE A 139 4.97 -10.67 -14.28
CA PHE A 139 4.95 -11.63 -13.17
C PHE A 139 6.36 -12.01 -12.69
N ASN A 140 7.30 -12.25 -13.60
CA ASN A 140 8.68 -12.52 -13.20
C ASN A 140 9.29 -11.32 -12.42
N ARG A 141 9.02 -10.08 -12.86
CA ARG A 141 9.43 -8.86 -12.14
C ARG A 141 8.80 -8.74 -10.76
N ALA A 142 7.50 -9.04 -10.63
CA ALA A 142 6.81 -9.06 -9.34
C ALA A 142 7.46 -10.07 -8.38
N MET A 143 7.74 -11.30 -8.85
CA MET A 143 8.40 -12.33 -8.04
C MET A 143 9.83 -11.94 -7.66
N GLU A 144 10.59 -11.36 -8.59
CA GLU A 144 11.93 -10.84 -8.32
C GLU A 144 11.92 -9.75 -7.24
N ARG A 145 10.93 -8.85 -7.25
CA ARG A 145 10.76 -7.83 -6.20
C ARG A 145 10.49 -8.45 -4.84
N GLN A 146 9.65 -9.49 -4.77
CA GLN A 146 9.39 -10.22 -3.51
C GLN A 146 10.68 -10.85 -2.97
N THR A 147 11.48 -11.49 -3.83
CA THR A 147 12.77 -12.08 -3.43
C THR A 147 13.73 -11.02 -2.92
N ARG A 148 13.90 -9.92 -3.66
CA ARG A 148 14.80 -8.82 -3.25
C ARG A 148 14.36 -8.14 -1.97
N ALA A 149 13.05 -8.03 -1.73
CA ALA A 149 12.53 -7.43 -0.51
C ALA A 149 12.89 -8.21 0.76
N LYS A 150 12.86 -9.55 0.69
CA LYS A 150 13.33 -10.43 1.76
C LYS A 150 14.80 -10.15 2.11
N GLU A 151 15.63 -9.87 1.11
CA GLU A 151 17.06 -9.58 1.27
C GLU A 151 17.36 -8.16 1.74
N LYS A 152 16.67 -7.15 1.19
CA LYS A 152 16.98 -5.72 1.40
C LYS A 152 16.59 -5.20 2.78
N PHE A 153 15.54 -5.76 3.39
CA PHE A 153 14.93 -5.15 4.56
C PHE A 153 15.88 -5.03 5.78
N SER A 154 16.75 -6.02 6.00
CA SER A 154 17.75 -5.95 7.08
C SER A 154 18.81 -4.88 6.83
N ALA A 155 19.22 -4.70 5.57
CA ALA A 155 20.25 -3.74 5.17
C ALA A 155 19.75 -2.29 5.19
N GLU A 156 18.50 -2.03 4.80
CA GLU A 156 17.93 -0.68 4.77
C GLU A 156 17.71 -0.11 6.18
N ILE A 157 17.26 -0.92 7.13
CA ILE A 157 17.18 -0.51 8.55
C ILE A 157 18.56 -0.04 9.03
N GLN A 158 19.61 -0.81 8.75
CA GLN A 158 20.95 -0.50 9.24
C GLN A 158 21.49 0.78 8.59
N LYS A 159 21.31 0.94 7.28
CA LYS A 159 21.75 2.14 6.55
C LYS A 159 21.06 3.41 7.05
N GLU A 160 19.77 3.33 7.35
CA GLU A 160 19.03 4.44 7.92
C GLU A 160 19.53 4.74 9.34
N LYS A 161 19.72 3.74 10.22
CA LYS A 161 20.35 3.91 11.54
C LYS A 161 21.71 4.63 11.45
N ASP A 162 22.60 4.17 10.58
CA ASP A 162 23.94 4.75 10.42
C ASP A 162 23.92 6.23 9.98
N LYS A 163 22.93 6.63 9.16
CA LYS A 163 22.75 8.05 8.77
C LYS A 163 22.35 8.91 9.95
N LEU A 164 21.48 8.42 10.83
CA LEU A 164 21.09 9.17 12.03
C LEU A 164 22.20 9.20 13.08
N ASP A 165 23.00 8.14 13.23
CA ASP A 165 24.13 8.13 14.15
C ASP A 165 25.18 9.18 13.76
N LYS A 166 25.49 9.31 12.46
CA LYS A 166 26.32 10.41 11.94
C LYS A 166 25.72 11.78 12.26
N LEU A 167 24.41 11.90 12.21
CA LEU A 167 23.71 13.15 12.41
C LEU A 167 23.54 13.53 13.90
N ASN A 168 23.48 12.52 14.78
CA ASN A 168 23.54 12.67 16.24
C ASN A 168 24.92 13.17 16.70
N ALA A 169 26.00 12.69 16.07
CA ALA A 169 27.37 13.11 16.37
C ALA A 169 27.59 14.62 16.14
N ASP A 170 26.98 15.20 15.11
CA ASP A 170 27.11 16.63 14.79
C ASP A 170 26.29 17.56 15.71
N LYS A 171 25.22 17.07 16.32
CA LYS A 171 24.27 17.91 17.10
C LYS A 171 24.40 17.81 18.63
N LYS A 172 25.36 17.01 19.14
CA LYS A 172 25.60 16.81 20.60
C LYS A 172 24.34 16.44 21.40
N VAL A 173 23.43 15.63 20.84
CA VAL A 173 22.34 15.09 21.64
C VAL A 173 22.14 13.60 21.40
N ASP A 174 22.19 12.83 22.48
CA ASP A 174 22.12 11.36 22.51
C ASP A 174 20.66 10.89 22.49
N TYR A 175 20.02 10.96 21.31
CA TYR A 175 18.60 10.62 21.14
C TYR A 175 18.32 9.16 20.79
N SER A 176 19.33 8.36 20.42
CA SER A 176 19.14 6.95 20.05
C SER A 176 18.57 6.11 21.20
N LYS A 177 18.82 6.51 22.46
CA LYS A 177 18.25 5.89 23.68
C LYS A 177 16.77 6.25 23.96
N SER A 178 16.15 7.12 23.17
CA SER A 178 14.77 7.60 23.41
C SER A 178 13.69 6.79 22.69
N SER A 179 13.98 6.21 21.51
CA SER A 179 13.03 5.33 20.80
C SER A 179 12.75 4.04 21.57
N ASP A 180 13.71 3.60 22.39
CA ASP A 180 13.59 2.48 23.31
C ASP A 180 13.07 2.86 24.70
N ASN A 181 12.72 4.13 24.94
CA ASN A 181 12.20 4.60 26.22
C ASN A 181 10.84 3.94 26.55
N PRO A 182 10.69 3.25 27.70
CA PRO A 182 9.45 2.59 28.10
C PRO A 182 8.22 3.52 28.14
N ASP A 183 8.36 4.79 28.53
CA ASP A 183 7.24 5.75 28.57
C ASP A 183 6.74 6.09 27.16
N ILE A 184 7.67 6.30 26.22
CA ILE A 184 7.34 6.56 24.81
C ILE A 184 6.66 5.33 24.19
N LYS A 185 7.23 4.13 24.41
CA LYS A 185 6.62 2.87 23.96
C LYS A 185 5.21 2.68 24.54
N SER A 186 5.01 2.98 25.82
CA SER A 186 3.69 2.88 26.47
C SER A 186 2.66 3.83 25.86
N ARG A 187 3.03 5.11 25.64
CA ARG A 187 2.15 6.10 24.99
C ARG A 187 1.77 5.69 23.56
N ILE A 188 2.73 5.16 22.81
CA ILE A 188 2.48 4.65 21.46
C ILE A 188 1.57 3.42 21.50
N GLN A 189 1.81 2.46 22.39
CA GLN A 189 0.94 1.29 22.57
C GLN A 189 -0.49 1.70 22.91
N GLN A 190 -0.67 2.69 23.79
CA GLN A 190 -1.99 3.20 24.17
C GLN A 190 -2.71 3.87 22.99
N ALA A 191 -1.99 4.65 22.18
CA ALA A 191 -2.56 5.38 21.05
C ALA A 191 -2.75 4.51 19.79
N TYR A 192 -1.95 3.45 19.65
CA TYR A 192 -1.96 2.55 18.49
C TYR A 192 -1.59 1.10 18.89
N PRO A 193 -2.48 0.37 19.58
CA PRO A 193 -2.19 -1.00 20.07
C PRO A 193 -1.88 -2.00 18.95
N GLN A 194 -2.57 -1.85 17.81
CA GLN A 194 -2.52 -2.77 16.68
C GLN A 194 -1.14 -2.89 16.02
N ILE A 195 -0.24 -1.93 16.23
CA ILE A 195 1.09 -1.95 15.60
C ILE A 195 1.97 -3.11 16.08
N TYR A 196 1.65 -3.71 17.22
CA TYR A 196 2.37 -4.87 17.79
C TYR A 196 1.52 -6.13 17.92
N GLU A 197 0.22 -6.06 17.61
CA GLU A 197 -0.76 -7.14 17.80
C GLU A 197 -1.37 -7.59 16.45
N PHE A 198 -0.56 -8.15 15.56
CA PHE A 198 -1.04 -8.67 14.27
C PHE A 198 -0.25 -9.87 13.77
N GLU A 199 -0.91 -10.72 12.97
CA GLU A 199 -0.27 -11.84 12.29
C GLU A 199 0.33 -11.38 10.95
N ALA A 200 1.65 -11.16 10.94
CA ALA A 200 2.37 -10.82 9.73
C ALA A 200 2.35 -11.96 8.70
N TYR A 201 2.35 -11.62 7.40
CA TYR A 201 2.69 -12.60 6.36
C TYR A 201 4.20 -12.84 6.35
N PRO A 202 4.68 -14.02 5.89
CA PRO A 202 6.11 -14.26 5.71
C PRO A 202 6.74 -13.22 4.76
N ASP A 203 7.79 -12.56 5.27
CA ASP A 203 8.64 -11.53 4.66
C ASP A 203 8.26 -11.04 3.25
N PHE A 204 7.53 -9.92 3.19
CA PHE A 204 7.32 -9.07 2.01
C PHE A 204 6.72 -9.75 0.77
N THR A 205 5.94 -10.80 0.98
CA THR A 205 5.20 -11.47 -0.09
C THR A 205 3.77 -10.95 -0.16
N ASN A 206 3.26 -10.83 -1.39
CA ASN A 206 1.84 -10.64 -1.65
C ASN A 206 1.27 -11.98 -2.16
N PRO A 207 0.48 -12.72 -1.35
CA PRO A 207 -0.01 -14.03 -1.76
C PRO A 207 -0.84 -14.01 -3.04
N PHE A 208 -1.54 -12.91 -3.32
CA PHE A 208 -2.32 -12.76 -4.55
C PHE A 208 -1.43 -12.67 -5.78
N SER A 209 -0.34 -11.91 -5.72
CA SER A 209 0.62 -11.82 -6.82
C SER A 209 1.23 -13.18 -7.17
N THR A 210 1.62 -13.97 -6.16
CA THR A 210 2.17 -15.31 -6.35
C THR A 210 1.12 -16.28 -6.89
N TYR A 211 -0.08 -16.30 -6.31
CA TYR A 211 -1.14 -17.22 -6.71
C TYR A 211 -1.67 -16.94 -8.13
N LEU A 212 -1.91 -15.66 -8.45
CA LEU A 212 -2.32 -15.25 -9.79
C LEU A 212 -1.27 -15.64 -10.84
N ALA A 213 0.02 -15.45 -10.55
CA ALA A 213 1.09 -15.89 -11.43
C ALA A 213 1.06 -17.42 -11.62
N GLY A 214 0.86 -18.19 -10.56
CA GLY A 214 0.72 -19.65 -10.63
C GLY A 214 -0.45 -20.11 -11.50
N VAL A 215 -1.62 -19.47 -11.37
CA VAL A 215 -2.78 -19.70 -12.25
C VAL A 215 -2.45 -19.34 -13.70
N PHE A 216 -1.83 -18.17 -13.94
CA PHE A 216 -1.42 -17.74 -15.27
C PHE A 216 -0.46 -18.74 -15.95
N PHE A 217 0.56 -19.22 -15.23
CA PHE A 217 1.48 -20.23 -15.78
C PHE A 217 0.81 -21.60 -15.97
N THR A 218 -0.21 -21.93 -15.19
CA THR A 218 -1.05 -23.14 -15.41
C THR A 218 -1.77 -23.03 -16.75
N ILE A 219 -2.41 -21.89 -17.01
CA ILE A 219 -3.13 -21.60 -18.25
C ILE A 219 -2.20 -21.71 -19.46
N LEU A 220 -0.98 -21.19 -19.35
CA LEU A 220 0.02 -21.21 -20.44
C LEU A 220 0.75 -22.54 -20.63
N GLY A 221 0.52 -23.55 -19.79
CA GLY A 221 1.24 -24.82 -19.91
C GLY A 221 2.63 -24.87 -19.29
N ASP A 222 3.05 -23.85 -18.55
CA ASP A 222 4.35 -23.79 -17.88
C ASP A 222 4.26 -24.46 -16.50
N VAL A 223 4.16 -25.79 -16.52
CA VAL A 223 3.84 -26.62 -15.34
C VAL A 223 4.87 -26.46 -14.22
N GLY A 224 6.15 -26.31 -14.58
CA GLY A 224 7.23 -26.14 -13.60
C GLY A 224 7.02 -24.88 -12.76
N LYS A 225 6.87 -23.72 -13.42
CA LYS A 225 6.61 -22.46 -12.72
C LYS A 225 5.27 -22.46 -12.00
N ALA A 226 4.22 -22.98 -12.65
CA ALA A 226 2.90 -23.08 -12.06
C ALA A 226 2.95 -23.83 -10.72
N ARG A 227 3.52 -25.03 -10.72
CA ARG A 227 3.60 -25.89 -9.53
C ARG A 227 4.38 -25.24 -8.40
N ASP A 228 5.51 -24.60 -8.68
CA ASP A 228 6.31 -23.96 -7.64
C ASP A 228 5.61 -22.74 -7.01
N LEU A 229 4.98 -21.88 -7.83
CA LEU A 229 4.25 -20.70 -7.34
C LEU A 229 2.96 -21.10 -6.60
N LEU A 230 2.24 -22.12 -7.09
CA LEU A 230 1.05 -22.64 -6.42
C LEU A 230 1.40 -23.32 -5.10
N ARG A 231 2.53 -24.03 -5.01
CA ARG A 231 3.04 -24.56 -3.74
C ARG A 231 3.34 -23.45 -2.73
N GLU A 232 4.02 -22.39 -3.15
CA GLU A 232 4.29 -21.24 -2.26
C GLU A 232 2.99 -20.60 -1.79
N SER A 233 2.02 -20.41 -2.70
CA SER A 233 0.69 -19.88 -2.39
C SER A 233 -0.07 -20.76 -1.39
N ALA A 234 -0.04 -22.08 -1.58
CA ALA A 234 -0.65 -23.05 -0.69
C ALA A 234 -0.03 -23.04 0.71
N GLY A 235 1.28 -22.77 0.81
CA GLY A 235 1.97 -22.58 2.09
C GLY A 235 1.62 -21.26 2.79
N MET A 236 1.37 -20.19 2.03
CA MET A 236 0.97 -18.88 2.58
C MET A 236 -0.50 -18.83 3.01
N VAL A 237 -1.36 -19.62 2.35
CA VAL A 237 -2.81 -19.62 2.55
C VAL A 237 -3.33 -21.05 2.70
N PRO A 238 -2.94 -21.76 3.78
CA PRO A 238 -3.22 -23.19 3.94
C PRO A 238 -4.72 -23.51 4.02
N ASP A 239 -5.53 -22.57 4.52
CA ASP A 239 -6.96 -22.78 4.73
C ASP A 239 -7.83 -22.56 3.47
N ASN A 240 -7.25 -22.06 2.37
CA ASN A 240 -8.01 -21.83 1.13
C ASN A 240 -7.99 -23.10 0.26
N LEU A 241 -9.13 -23.78 0.19
CA LEU A 241 -9.25 -25.09 -0.48
C LEU A 241 -9.06 -25.00 -2.00
N TYR A 242 -9.35 -23.85 -2.62
CA TYR A 242 -9.11 -23.67 -4.05
C TYR A 242 -7.62 -23.60 -4.38
N ILE A 243 -6.83 -22.90 -3.55
CA ILE A 243 -5.38 -22.80 -3.71
C ILE A 243 -4.74 -24.17 -3.50
N GLN A 244 -5.16 -24.92 -2.47
CA GLN A 244 -4.70 -26.29 -2.25
C GLN A 244 -5.00 -27.17 -3.47
N LYS A 245 -6.22 -27.06 -4.02
CA LYS A 245 -6.63 -27.83 -5.19
C LYS A 245 -5.80 -27.51 -6.43
N ASP A 246 -5.52 -26.24 -6.69
CA ASP A 246 -4.70 -25.85 -7.84
C ASP A 246 -3.25 -26.35 -7.70
N PHE A 247 -2.68 -26.30 -6.48
CA PHE A 247 -1.37 -26.91 -6.23
C PHE A 247 -1.37 -28.42 -6.48
N GLU A 248 -2.35 -29.15 -5.96
CA GLU A 248 -2.49 -30.60 -6.19
C GLU A 248 -2.60 -30.94 -7.69
N VAL A 249 -3.38 -30.15 -8.44
CA VAL A 249 -3.54 -30.34 -9.89
C VAL A 249 -2.21 -30.12 -10.61
N ALA A 250 -1.49 -29.05 -10.28
CA ALA A 250 -0.18 -28.78 -10.87
C ALA A 250 0.88 -29.84 -10.50
N ASP A 251 0.86 -30.35 -9.26
CA ASP A 251 1.77 -31.40 -8.81
C ASP A 251 1.46 -32.75 -9.46
N ARG A 252 0.18 -33.09 -9.68
CA ARG A 252 -0.18 -34.27 -10.48
C ARG A 252 0.20 -34.11 -11.95
N TRP A 253 0.06 -32.92 -12.50
CA TRP A 253 0.38 -32.64 -13.89
C TRP A 253 1.88 -32.75 -14.17
N ILE A 254 2.74 -32.17 -13.33
CA ILE A 254 4.20 -32.24 -13.52
C ILE A 254 4.72 -33.68 -13.42
N ASN A 255 4.02 -34.54 -12.67
CA ASN A 255 4.32 -35.97 -12.52
C ASN A 255 3.62 -36.85 -13.58
N ASN A 256 3.04 -36.26 -14.63
CA ASN A 256 2.32 -36.95 -15.71
C ASN A 256 1.15 -37.85 -15.24
N LEU A 257 0.53 -37.52 -14.10
CA LEU A 257 -0.56 -38.32 -13.52
C LEU A 257 -1.95 -37.88 -14.02
N ALA A 258 -2.13 -36.59 -14.31
CA ALA A 258 -3.38 -36.03 -14.86
C ALA A 258 -3.12 -34.63 -15.43
N ALA A 259 -3.73 -34.29 -16.57
CA ALA A 259 -3.75 -32.92 -17.07
C ALA A 259 -4.82 -32.09 -16.33
N PRO A 260 -4.67 -30.76 -16.20
CA PRO A 260 -5.66 -29.91 -15.57
C PRO A 260 -7.00 -29.93 -16.33
N GLU A 261 -8.10 -30.00 -15.59
CA GLU A 261 -9.44 -29.91 -16.15
C GLU A 261 -9.79 -28.48 -16.61
N PRO A 262 -10.70 -28.33 -17.60
CA PRO A 262 -11.24 -27.03 -17.97
C PRO A 262 -11.80 -26.28 -16.75
N THR A 263 -11.34 -25.06 -16.52
CA THR A 263 -11.52 -24.35 -15.24
C THR A 263 -11.74 -22.85 -15.45
N VAL A 264 -12.58 -22.26 -14.61
CA VAL A 264 -12.75 -20.81 -14.47
C VAL A 264 -12.24 -20.39 -13.09
N TRP A 265 -11.36 -19.40 -13.06
CA TRP A 265 -10.95 -18.72 -11.82
C TRP A 265 -11.68 -17.38 -11.73
N VAL A 266 -12.51 -17.23 -10.70
CA VAL A 266 -13.19 -15.97 -10.37
C VAL A 266 -12.36 -15.24 -9.32
N PHE A 267 -11.54 -14.29 -9.76
CA PHE A 267 -10.79 -13.42 -8.86
C PHE A 267 -11.64 -12.23 -8.45
N PHE A 268 -11.62 -11.91 -7.16
CA PHE A 268 -12.37 -10.80 -6.60
C PHE A 268 -11.46 -9.83 -5.85
N GLU A 269 -11.31 -8.64 -6.41
CA GLU A 269 -10.66 -7.48 -5.82
C GLU A 269 -11.69 -6.68 -4.99
N ASN A 270 -11.58 -6.77 -3.67
CA ASN A 270 -12.66 -6.41 -2.77
C ASN A 270 -12.34 -5.17 -1.92
N GLY A 271 -13.22 -4.17 -2.00
CA GLY A 271 -13.15 -2.94 -1.23
C GLY A 271 -11.88 -2.15 -1.49
N VAL A 272 -11.38 -1.51 -0.44
CA VAL A 272 -10.20 -0.64 -0.48
C VAL A 272 -9.37 -0.82 0.79
N GLY A 273 -8.04 -0.80 0.64
CA GLY A 273 -7.05 -1.10 1.69
C GLY A 273 -6.99 -0.03 2.78
N PRO A 274 -6.01 -0.05 3.69
CA PRO A 274 -5.96 0.90 4.79
C PRO A 274 -5.59 2.31 4.29
N ILE A 275 -5.87 3.32 5.12
CA ILE A 275 -5.32 4.68 4.97
C ILE A 275 -4.39 4.98 6.15
N LYS A 276 -3.62 6.06 6.06
CA LYS A 276 -2.86 6.58 7.20
C LYS A 276 -3.59 7.77 7.81
N ASP A 277 -3.69 7.79 9.13
CA ASP A 277 -4.14 8.93 9.93
C ASP A 277 -3.01 9.38 10.85
N GLU A 278 -3.09 10.61 11.34
CA GLU A 278 -2.11 11.18 12.26
C GLU A 278 -2.61 11.05 13.70
N PHE A 279 -1.71 10.67 14.61
CA PHE A 279 -1.92 10.86 16.05
C PHE A 279 -0.70 11.55 16.67
N ARG A 280 -0.90 12.18 17.83
CA ARG A 280 0.15 12.94 18.50
C ARG A 280 0.61 12.26 19.77
N VAL A 281 1.92 12.32 20.01
CA VAL A 281 2.56 11.85 21.24
C VAL A 281 3.35 13.00 21.82
N ASP A 282 3.04 13.37 23.06
CA ASP A 282 3.80 14.36 23.80
C ASP A 282 5.06 13.73 24.40
N LEU A 283 6.22 14.25 24.03
CA LEU A 283 7.51 13.76 24.54
C LEU A 283 7.87 14.49 25.85
N PRO A 284 8.31 13.74 26.89
CA PRO A 284 8.84 14.36 28.10
C PRO A 284 10.13 15.14 27.80
N LEU A 285 10.12 16.45 28.04
CA LEU A 285 11.19 17.34 27.57
C LEU A 285 12.48 17.34 28.40
N PHE A 286 12.52 16.62 29.53
CA PHE A 286 13.78 16.35 30.25
C PHE A 286 14.81 15.60 29.38
N LEU A 287 14.35 14.99 28.28
CA LEU A 287 15.20 14.41 27.24
C LEU A 287 15.93 15.46 26.37
N PHE A 288 15.55 16.74 26.43
CA PHE A 288 15.98 17.79 25.49
C PHE A 288 16.46 19.10 26.16
N THR A 289 15.74 19.65 27.15
CA THR A 289 16.13 20.90 27.88
C THR A 289 15.50 20.99 29.28
N GLY A 290 16.03 21.84 30.17
CA GLY A 290 15.51 22.02 31.54
C GLY A 290 14.46 23.13 31.75
N LYS A 291 13.87 23.72 30.68
CA LYS A 291 13.05 24.95 30.80
C LYS A 291 11.72 24.96 30.01
N VAL A 292 11.25 23.83 29.48
CA VAL A 292 9.97 23.75 28.72
C VAL A 292 9.20 22.49 29.08
N TYR A 293 7.85 22.55 29.04
CA TYR A 293 6.99 21.49 29.58
C TYR A 293 6.72 20.31 28.62
N TYR A 294 6.49 20.49 27.31
CA TYR A 294 6.24 19.38 26.35
C TYR A 294 6.60 19.75 24.89
N ALA A 295 7.11 18.77 24.10
CA ALA A 295 7.18 18.84 22.63
C ALA A 295 6.45 17.65 22.02
N GLY A 296 5.47 17.92 21.16
CA GLY A 296 4.69 16.89 20.50
C GLY A 296 5.36 16.38 19.22
N ILE A 297 5.36 15.07 19.01
CA ILE A 297 5.57 14.45 17.70
C ILE A 297 4.24 14.05 17.09
N ALA A 298 4.16 14.13 15.77
CA ALA A 298 3.06 13.57 14.99
C ALA A 298 3.54 12.26 14.37
N LEU A 299 2.79 11.18 14.59
CA LEU A 299 3.09 9.85 14.08
C LEU A 299 1.94 9.34 13.20
N PRO A 300 2.23 8.63 12.10
CA PRO A 300 1.20 7.97 11.32
C PRO A 300 0.70 6.70 12.02
N ARG A 301 -0.57 6.38 11.86
CA ARG A 301 -1.15 5.07 12.19
C ARG A 301 -1.99 4.58 11.01
N LEU A 302 -2.05 3.26 10.82
CA LEU A 302 -2.95 2.70 9.82
C LEU A 302 -4.38 2.71 10.37
N VAL A 303 -5.32 3.11 9.53
CA VAL A 303 -6.76 3.01 9.77
C VAL A 303 -7.32 2.06 8.73
N GLN A 304 -7.76 0.90 9.21
CA GLN A 304 -8.38 -0.11 8.36
C GLN A 304 -9.68 0.42 7.78
N ARG A 305 -9.96 0.02 6.54
CA ARG A 305 -11.24 0.28 5.86
C ARG A 305 -12.01 -1.01 5.67
N TRP A 306 -13.27 -0.89 5.26
CA TRP A 306 -14.18 -2.01 5.10
C TRP A 306 -14.06 -2.64 3.72
N PRO A 307 -14.20 -3.97 3.61
CA PRO A 307 -14.41 -4.60 2.31
C PRO A 307 -15.74 -4.13 1.69
N ALA A 308 -15.89 -4.25 0.37
CA ALA A 308 -17.17 -3.98 -0.29
C ALA A 308 -18.23 -5.01 0.14
N THR A 309 -17.81 -6.25 0.35
CA THR A 309 -18.67 -7.35 0.82
C THR A 309 -17.81 -8.45 1.46
N PRO A 310 -18.32 -9.31 2.37
CA PRO A 310 -17.54 -10.42 2.90
C PRO A 310 -17.00 -11.38 1.84
N ARG A 311 -17.86 -11.78 0.88
CA ARG A 311 -17.55 -12.71 -0.23
C ARG A 311 -18.53 -12.54 -1.38
N LEU A 312 -18.19 -13.04 -2.55
CA LEU A 312 -19.11 -13.22 -3.68
C LEU A 312 -19.61 -14.66 -3.74
N SER A 313 -20.87 -14.80 -4.14
CA SER A 313 -21.46 -16.10 -4.46
C SER A 313 -21.49 -16.26 -5.97
N VAL A 314 -20.92 -17.36 -6.48
CA VAL A 314 -20.93 -17.68 -7.91
C VAL A 314 -21.83 -18.89 -8.13
N GLN A 315 -22.85 -18.74 -8.97
CA GLN A 315 -23.80 -19.81 -9.26
C GLN A 315 -23.68 -20.29 -10.69
N THR A 316 -23.65 -21.61 -10.87
CA THR A 316 -23.63 -22.25 -12.19
C THR A 316 -24.07 -23.70 -12.07
N ASN A 317 -24.80 -24.22 -13.05
CA ASN A 317 -25.27 -25.62 -13.09
C ASN A 317 -25.95 -26.10 -11.79
N GLY A 318 -26.70 -25.23 -11.11
CA GLY A 318 -27.35 -25.54 -9.83
C GLY A 318 -26.41 -25.66 -8.63
N GLN A 319 -25.11 -25.42 -8.82
CA GLN A 319 -24.09 -25.36 -7.76
C GLN A 319 -23.81 -23.91 -7.36
N THR A 320 -23.42 -23.73 -6.10
CA THR A 320 -23.02 -22.43 -5.55
C THR A 320 -21.61 -22.53 -5.00
N PHE A 321 -20.74 -21.67 -5.52
CA PHE A 321 -19.37 -21.46 -5.04
C PHE A 321 -19.31 -20.14 -4.29
N GLN A 322 -18.37 -20.04 -3.35
CA GLN A 322 -18.08 -18.80 -2.64
C GLN A 322 -16.63 -18.44 -2.86
N THR A 323 -16.33 -17.15 -3.01
CA THR A 323 -14.94 -16.70 -3.03
C THR A 323 -14.30 -16.81 -1.65
N GLU A 324 -13.03 -17.19 -1.62
CA GLU A 324 -12.22 -17.35 -0.42
C GLU A 324 -10.98 -16.46 -0.46
N LEU A 325 -10.52 -16.01 0.72
CA LEU A 325 -9.41 -15.09 0.86
C LEU A 325 -8.12 -15.66 0.25
N VAL A 326 -7.46 -14.88 -0.60
CA VAL A 326 -6.13 -15.15 -1.13
C VAL A 326 -5.10 -14.25 -0.43
N ALA A 327 -5.37 -12.94 -0.35
CA ALA A 327 -4.47 -12.00 0.30
C ALA A 327 -5.24 -10.92 1.04
N ASP A 328 -4.84 -10.68 2.30
CA ASP A 328 -5.29 -9.53 3.09
C ASP A 328 -4.29 -8.38 2.94
N MET A 329 -4.73 -7.28 2.33
CA MET A 329 -3.85 -6.14 2.09
C MET A 329 -3.57 -5.33 3.35
N ASP A 330 -4.42 -5.36 4.36
CA ASP A 330 -4.09 -4.76 5.65
C ASP A 330 -2.90 -5.50 6.26
N ARG A 331 -2.88 -6.84 6.24
CA ARG A 331 -1.75 -7.63 6.73
C ARG A 331 -0.48 -7.39 5.92
N VAL A 332 -0.56 -7.31 4.59
CA VAL A 332 0.60 -7.01 3.73
C VAL A 332 1.19 -5.64 4.08
N ILE A 333 0.34 -4.60 4.12
CA ILE A 333 0.77 -3.22 4.37
C ILE A 333 1.23 -3.05 5.82
N GLN A 334 0.56 -3.67 6.78
CA GLN A 334 0.92 -3.60 8.20
C GLN A 334 2.23 -4.33 8.50
N THR A 335 2.52 -5.45 7.81
CA THR A 335 3.82 -6.13 7.91
C THR A 335 4.97 -5.19 7.57
N GLU A 336 4.89 -4.48 6.44
CA GLU A 336 5.91 -3.50 6.04
C GLU A 336 5.90 -2.26 6.94
N PHE A 337 4.72 -1.73 7.28
CA PHE A 337 4.59 -0.54 8.10
C PHE A 337 5.14 -0.73 9.52
N ALA A 338 4.82 -1.85 10.20
CA ALA A 338 5.33 -2.16 11.54
C ALA A 338 6.86 -2.26 11.57
N LYS A 339 7.40 -2.84 10.50
CA LYS A 339 8.81 -2.99 10.23
C LYS A 339 9.52 -1.63 10.03
N GLU A 340 8.90 -0.69 9.31
CA GLU A 340 9.39 0.69 9.16
C GLU A 340 9.12 1.57 10.40
N TYR A 341 8.16 1.18 11.25
CA TYR A 341 7.60 2.07 12.27
C TYR A 341 8.61 2.56 13.30
N LEU A 342 9.55 1.69 13.70
CA LEU A 342 10.65 2.05 14.60
C LEU A 342 11.48 3.21 14.01
N TRP A 343 11.70 3.18 12.70
CA TRP A 343 12.44 4.23 12.00
C TRP A 343 11.65 5.54 11.94
N ILE A 344 10.34 5.46 11.67
CA ILE A 344 9.44 6.62 11.66
C ILE A 344 9.46 7.32 13.03
N ILE A 345 9.35 6.56 14.12
CA ILE A 345 9.43 7.10 15.50
C ILE A 345 10.78 7.78 15.73
N THR A 346 11.88 7.12 15.38
CA THR A 346 13.23 7.62 15.62
C THR A 346 13.46 8.96 14.92
N ARG A 347 13.06 9.06 13.64
CA ARG A 347 13.12 10.32 12.88
C ARG A 347 12.26 11.42 13.47
N ALA A 348 11.03 11.09 13.87
CA ALA A 348 10.12 12.05 14.48
C ALA A 348 10.69 12.65 15.77
N ILE A 349 11.31 11.81 16.62
CA ILE A 349 11.97 12.25 17.86
C ILE A 349 13.18 13.15 17.54
N VAL A 350 14.04 12.76 16.60
CA VAL A 350 15.20 13.57 16.19
C VAL A 350 14.76 14.93 15.61
N ALA A 351 13.73 14.93 14.77
CA ALA A 351 13.16 16.16 14.19
C ALA A 351 12.58 17.07 15.28
N ALA A 352 11.85 16.52 16.25
CA ALA A 352 11.32 17.28 17.39
C ALA A 352 12.45 17.88 18.25
N GLY A 353 13.50 17.11 18.53
CA GLY A 353 14.66 17.61 19.27
C GLY A 353 15.39 18.75 18.55
N ALA A 354 15.59 18.62 17.23
CA ALA A 354 16.17 19.69 16.41
C ALA A 354 15.31 20.96 16.42
N LYS A 355 13.98 20.82 16.33
CA LYS A 355 13.04 21.96 16.44
C LYS A 355 13.08 22.60 17.84
N ALA A 356 13.16 21.80 18.90
CA ALA A 356 13.25 22.30 20.27
C ALA A 356 14.56 23.06 20.52
N ALA A 357 15.69 22.57 20.01
CA ALA A 357 16.98 23.26 20.10
C ALA A 357 16.97 24.61 19.34
N ALA A 358 16.40 24.63 18.12
CA ALA A 358 16.22 25.87 17.36
C ALA A 358 15.32 26.87 18.10
N GLN A 359 14.22 26.39 18.70
CA GLN A 359 13.35 27.21 19.54
C GLN A 359 14.10 27.80 20.75
N ALA A 360 14.91 27.00 21.43
CA ALA A 360 15.71 27.47 22.57
C ALA A 360 16.73 28.55 22.16
N ALA A 361 17.39 28.40 21.01
CA ALA A 361 18.33 29.38 20.49
C ALA A 361 17.65 30.71 20.11
N ILE A 362 16.48 30.67 19.46
CA ILE A 362 15.71 31.87 19.11
C ILE A 362 15.26 32.63 20.37
N LEU A 363 14.80 31.91 21.39
CA LEU A 363 14.36 32.50 22.66
C LEU A 363 15.51 33.11 23.47
N GLN A 364 16.76 32.64 23.29
CA GLN A 364 17.94 33.22 23.94
C GLN A 364 18.46 34.50 23.27
N GLN A 365 18.17 34.73 21.98
CA GLN A 365 18.64 35.92 21.25
C GLN A 365 17.73 37.15 21.39
N ASN A 366 16.45 36.99 21.74
CA ASN A 366 15.48 38.08 21.83
C ASN A 366 15.08 38.37 23.28
N GLU A 367 15.80 39.24 24.00
CA GLU A 367 15.40 39.69 25.35
C GLU A 367 14.17 40.61 25.36
N SER A 368 13.75 41.16 24.20
CA SER A 368 12.59 42.05 24.09
C SER A 368 11.47 41.40 23.26
N SER A 369 10.26 41.32 23.84
CA SER A 369 9.06 40.62 23.33
C SER A 369 9.01 39.07 23.51
N ASN A 370 9.35 38.60 24.72
CA ASN A 370 9.37 37.17 25.09
C ASN A 370 8.06 36.39 24.86
N GLN A 371 6.88 37.01 25.00
CA GLN A 371 5.61 36.26 24.91
C GLN A 371 5.11 36.08 23.48
N LEU A 372 5.19 37.13 22.64
CA LEU A 372 4.72 37.06 21.26
C LEU A 372 5.67 36.21 20.38
N ALA A 373 6.98 36.30 20.63
CA ALA A 373 7.97 35.46 19.96
C ALA A 373 7.85 33.99 20.38
N ALA A 374 7.65 33.69 21.67
CA ALA A 374 7.41 32.33 22.13
C ALA A 374 6.10 31.74 21.58
N ALA A 375 5.03 32.53 21.54
CA ALA A 375 3.77 32.12 20.93
C ALA A 375 3.91 31.87 19.42
N ALA A 376 4.63 32.73 18.70
CA ALA A 376 4.90 32.56 17.26
C ALA A 376 5.73 31.29 16.98
N VAL A 377 6.75 31.00 17.80
CA VAL A 377 7.56 29.77 17.65
C VAL A 377 6.75 28.51 18.01
N ALA A 378 5.91 28.56 19.04
CA ALA A 378 5.02 27.46 19.40
C ALA A 378 3.98 27.16 18.30
N LEU A 379 3.36 28.21 17.74
CA LEU A 379 2.45 28.11 16.59
C LEU A 379 3.17 27.57 15.35
N TYR A 380 4.40 28.01 15.08
CA TYR A 380 5.22 27.53 13.98
C TYR A 380 5.58 26.04 14.13
N SER A 381 5.98 25.61 15.33
CA SER A 381 6.26 24.19 15.60
C SER A 381 5.02 23.34 15.40
N TRP A 382 3.88 23.74 15.97
CA TRP A 382 2.61 23.05 15.86
C TRP A 382 2.11 22.92 14.42
N ALA A 383 2.31 23.95 13.60
CA ALA A 383 1.94 23.95 12.18
C ALA A 383 2.91 23.14 11.29
N THR A 384 4.14 22.88 11.75
CA THR A 384 5.17 22.18 10.95
C THR A 384 5.39 20.72 11.38
N THR A 385 4.76 20.26 12.46
CA THR A 385 4.71 18.85 12.86
C THR A 385 3.52 18.16 12.19
N ALA A 386 3.78 17.47 11.08
CA ALA A 386 2.79 16.65 10.40
C ALA A 386 3.41 15.32 10.00
N ALA A 387 2.69 14.23 10.25
CA ALA A 387 3.08 12.90 9.83
C ALA A 387 2.95 12.75 8.30
N ASP A 388 3.73 11.83 7.73
CA ASP A 388 3.53 11.40 6.35
C ASP A 388 2.32 10.45 6.27
N LEU A 389 1.23 10.97 5.71
CA LEU A 389 -0.02 10.23 5.53
C LEU A 389 -0.18 9.63 4.13
N ARG A 390 0.88 9.69 3.31
CA ARG A 390 0.85 9.17 1.95
C ARG A 390 0.93 7.64 1.96
N ILE A 391 0.06 7.05 1.15
CA ILE A 391 -0.10 5.63 0.95
C ILE A 391 -0.87 5.42 -0.36
N TRP A 392 -0.57 4.37 -1.12
CA TRP A 392 -1.37 4.01 -2.29
C TRP A 392 -2.74 3.47 -1.86
N SER A 393 -3.68 4.40 -1.67
CA SER A 393 -5.00 4.11 -1.09
C SER A 393 -6.00 3.49 -2.06
N ALA A 394 -5.66 3.33 -3.34
CA ALA A 394 -6.52 2.73 -4.35
C ALA A 394 -6.45 1.19 -4.38
N LEU A 395 -5.51 0.60 -3.64
CA LEU A 395 -5.39 -0.85 -3.44
C LEU A 395 -6.62 -1.41 -2.72
N PRO A 396 -6.95 -2.71 -2.90
CA PRO A 396 -8.12 -3.31 -2.27
C PRO A 396 -7.91 -3.63 -0.80
N LYS A 397 -8.99 -3.97 -0.09
CA LYS A 397 -8.94 -4.52 1.27
C LYS A 397 -8.38 -5.95 1.24
N ASN A 398 -8.85 -6.75 0.29
CA ASN A 398 -8.36 -8.09 0.08
C ASN A 398 -8.59 -8.55 -1.36
N PHE A 399 -7.87 -9.60 -1.72
CA PHE A 399 -8.11 -10.40 -2.92
C PHE A 399 -8.70 -11.75 -2.51
N GLN A 400 -9.68 -12.22 -3.27
CA GLN A 400 -10.32 -13.51 -3.09
C GLN A 400 -10.35 -14.29 -4.40
N VAL A 401 -10.58 -15.60 -4.33
CA VAL A 401 -10.77 -16.46 -5.50
C VAL A 401 -11.86 -17.48 -5.28
N ALA A 402 -12.58 -17.85 -6.34
CA ALA A 402 -13.27 -19.12 -6.45
C ALA A 402 -12.78 -19.88 -7.68
N ARG A 403 -12.47 -21.17 -7.52
CA ARG A 403 -12.13 -22.08 -8.62
C ARG A 403 -13.36 -22.90 -8.99
N ILE A 404 -13.77 -22.84 -10.25
CA ILE A 404 -15.03 -23.42 -10.73
C ILE A 404 -14.73 -24.29 -11.95
N PRO A 405 -15.25 -25.53 -12.03
CA PRO A 405 -15.21 -26.29 -13.28
C PRO A 405 -15.87 -25.51 -14.43
N MET A 406 -15.27 -25.50 -15.62
CA MET A 406 -15.83 -24.78 -16.77
C MET A 406 -17.27 -25.23 -17.04
N PRO A 407 -18.27 -24.33 -16.96
CA PRO A 407 -19.66 -24.72 -17.21
C PRO A 407 -19.87 -25.02 -18.71
N ALA A 408 -20.58 -26.10 -19.00
CA ALA A 408 -20.82 -26.55 -20.38
C ALA A 408 -21.58 -25.52 -21.24
N ASP A 409 -22.41 -24.69 -20.62
CA ASP A 409 -23.16 -23.61 -21.27
C ASP A 409 -22.44 -22.25 -21.24
N GLY A 410 -21.25 -22.18 -20.63
CA GLY A 410 -20.46 -20.96 -20.50
C GLY A 410 -21.06 -19.91 -19.56
N LYS A 411 -22.04 -20.23 -18.71
CA LYS A 411 -22.76 -19.25 -17.88
C LYS A 411 -22.41 -19.31 -16.41
N LEU A 412 -22.19 -18.15 -15.81
CA LEU A 412 -22.05 -17.94 -14.37
C LEU A 412 -22.95 -16.77 -13.92
N ASP A 413 -23.55 -16.87 -12.75
CA ASP A 413 -24.23 -15.76 -12.09
C ASP A 413 -23.44 -15.32 -10.86
N ILE A 414 -22.95 -14.09 -10.84
CA ILE A 414 -22.30 -13.51 -9.67
C ILE A 414 -23.37 -12.82 -8.82
N ARG A 415 -23.57 -13.29 -7.60
CA ARG A 415 -24.48 -12.66 -6.63
C ARG A 415 -23.69 -11.89 -5.60
N SER A 416 -23.99 -10.59 -5.50
CA SER A 416 -23.52 -9.78 -4.38
C SER A 416 -24.41 -10.02 -3.15
N PRO A 417 -23.90 -9.89 -1.92
CA PRO A 417 -24.73 -10.05 -0.72
C PRO A 417 -25.87 -9.05 -0.57
N GLN A 418 -25.88 -7.96 -1.35
CA GLN A 418 -26.99 -7.02 -1.44
C GLN A 418 -28.15 -7.54 -2.32
N GLY A 419 -28.01 -8.72 -2.94
CA GLY A 419 -29.05 -9.36 -3.75
C GLY A 419 -28.97 -9.05 -5.25
N TYR A 420 -27.99 -8.26 -5.69
CA TYR A 420 -27.76 -8.03 -7.12
C TYR A 420 -27.15 -9.27 -7.77
N THR A 421 -27.60 -9.58 -8.98
CA THR A 421 -27.07 -10.68 -9.79
C THR A 421 -26.48 -10.11 -11.07
N TYR A 422 -25.24 -10.48 -11.36
CA TYR A 422 -24.50 -10.09 -12.55
C TYR A 422 -24.26 -11.34 -13.41
N PRO A 423 -25.01 -11.53 -14.50
CA PRO A 423 -24.82 -12.67 -15.39
C PRO A 423 -23.53 -12.50 -16.19
N ILE A 424 -22.76 -13.58 -16.29
CA ILE A 424 -21.50 -13.65 -17.01
C ILE A 424 -21.60 -14.74 -18.07
N VAL A 425 -21.18 -14.39 -19.29
CA VAL A 425 -21.06 -15.31 -20.42
C VAL A 425 -19.59 -15.47 -20.75
N ILE A 426 -19.12 -16.70 -20.73
CA ILE A 426 -17.77 -17.12 -21.10
C ILE A 426 -17.87 -17.78 -22.48
N HIS A 427 -17.13 -17.25 -23.45
CA HIS A 427 -17.04 -17.86 -24.78
C HIS A 427 -16.31 -19.21 -24.72
N PRO A 428 -16.57 -20.15 -25.65
CA PRO A 428 -15.95 -21.47 -25.62
C PRO A 428 -14.42 -21.40 -25.54
N CYS A 429 -13.88 -21.92 -24.43
CA CYS A 429 -12.46 -21.92 -24.13
C CYS A 429 -12.15 -23.04 -23.14
N ARG A 430 -10.86 -23.37 -22.95
CA ARG A 430 -10.47 -24.38 -21.97
C ARG A 430 -10.36 -23.77 -20.58
N TYR A 431 -9.82 -22.57 -20.50
CA TYR A 431 -9.60 -21.85 -19.26
C TYR A 431 -10.19 -20.45 -19.34
N ALA A 432 -10.69 -19.93 -18.22
CA ALA A 432 -11.08 -18.53 -18.15
C ALA A 432 -10.70 -17.89 -16.82
N ILE A 433 -10.41 -16.60 -16.88
CA ILE A 433 -10.30 -15.72 -15.73
C ILE A 433 -11.49 -14.77 -15.75
N VAL A 434 -12.24 -14.73 -14.66
CA VAL A 434 -13.24 -13.70 -14.40
C VAL A 434 -12.69 -12.80 -13.29
N TYR A 435 -12.27 -11.59 -13.66
CA TYR A 435 -11.74 -10.60 -12.72
C TYR A 435 -12.82 -9.60 -12.33
N ILE A 436 -13.16 -9.54 -11.04
CA ILE A 436 -14.22 -8.70 -10.51
C ILE A 436 -13.62 -7.71 -9.53
N LYS A 437 -13.90 -6.42 -9.70
CA LYS A 437 -13.50 -5.36 -8.76
C LYS A 437 -14.73 -4.67 -8.19
N MET A 438 -14.81 -4.58 -6.87
CA MET A 438 -15.80 -3.74 -6.17
C MET A 438 -15.08 -2.82 -5.19
N VAL A 439 -15.16 -1.51 -5.39
CA VAL A 439 -14.55 -0.53 -4.48
C VAL A 439 -15.39 -0.26 -3.23
N SER A 440 -16.70 -0.46 -3.31
CA SER A 440 -17.64 -0.40 -2.18
C SER A 440 -18.91 -1.21 -2.49
N ALA A 441 -19.74 -1.46 -1.46
CA ALA A 441 -21.00 -2.19 -1.60
C ALA A 441 -22.04 -1.50 -2.50
N LEU A 442 -21.87 -0.19 -2.74
CA LEU A 442 -22.84 0.67 -3.42
C LEU A 442 -22.44 0.98 -4.86
N VAL A 443 -21.26 0.56 -5.28
CA VAL A 443 -20.72 0.80 -6.63
C VAL A 443 -20.83 -0.49 -7.43
N GLU A 444 -21.32 -0.36 -8.66
CA GLU A 444 -21.41 -1.47 -9.60
C GLU A 444 -20.02 -2.11 -9.82
N PRO A 445 -19.91 -3.45 -9.77
CA PRO A 445 -18.63 -4.12 -10.00
C PRO A 445 -18.11 -3.90 -11.41
N THR A 446 -16.81 -3.66 -11.54
CA THR A 446 -16.12 -3.84 -12.82
C THR A 446 -15.89 -5.33 -13.02
N ILE A 447 -16.46 -5.91 -14.07
CA ILE A 447 -16.31 -7.33 -14.41
C ILE A 447 -15.54 -7.47 -15.72
N GLU A 448 -14.51 -8.32 -15.72
CA GLU A 448 -13.68 -8.65 -16.87
C GLU A 448 -13.65 -10.17 -17.06
N VAL A 449 -13.83 -10.62 -18.29
CA VAL A 449 -13.83 -12.04 -18.66
C VAL A 449 -12.75 -12.25 -19.70
N ILE A 450 -11.83 -13.16 -19.41
CA ILE A 450 -10.64 -13.44 -20.22
C ILE A 450 -10.65 -14.94 -20.52
N ALA A 451 -10.72 -15.29 -21.80
CA ALA A 451 -10.85 -16.67 -22.28
C ALA A 451 -9.54 -17.16 -22.92
N TYR A 452 -9.16 -18.39 -22.62
CA TYR A 452 -7.90 -19.04 -23.02
C TYR A 452 -8.12 -20.43 -23.65
#